data_AF-A0A8C4P3Z8-F1
#
_entry.id   AF-A0A8C4P3Z8-F1
#
_cell.length_a   1.000
_cell.length_b   1.000
_cell.length_c   1.000
_cell.angle_alpha   90.00
_cell.angle_beta   90.00
_cell.angle_gamma   90.00
#
_symmetry.space_group_name_H-M   'P 1'
#
loop_
_entity.id
_entity.type
_entity.pdbx_description
1 polymer ?
#
loop_
_entity_poly.entity_id
_entity_poly.type
_entity_poly.pdbx_seq_one_letter_code
_entity_poly.pdbx_strand_id
1 'polypeptide(L)' 'LYGTFPGCLANEVVLKRRANLLVVCLVLVQSLAPSKLYFLIGYAETLLSHFYKCPVRLEVQTVPTKVIYKYL' A
#
# COMPACT_ATOMS: atom_id res chain seq x y z
N LEU A 1 -3.23 -2.46 -6.88
CA LEU A 1 -3.21 -1.57 -5.69
C LEU A 1 -3.84 -0.20 -5.98
N TYR A 2 -3.65 0.39 -7.16
CA TYR A 2 -4.37 1.61 -7.56
C TYR A 2 -5.89 1.50 -7.49
N GLY A 3 -6.47 0.33 -7.84
CA GLY A 3 -7.92 0.11 -7.70
C GLY A 3 -8.40 -0.16 -6.27
N THR A 4 -7.57 -0.77 -5.41
CA THR A 4 -7.93 -1.07 -4.01
C THR A 4 -7.83 0.16 -3.11
N PHE A 5 -6.94 1.10 -3.44
CA PHE A 5 -6.76 2.38 -2.73
C PHE A 5 -7.01 3.56 -3.68
N PRO A 6 -8.27 3.81 -4.09
CA PRO A 6 -8.58 4.85 -5.05
C PRO A 6 -8.30 6.25 -4.46
N GLY A 7 -7.53 7.07 -5.17
CA GLY A 7 -7.23 8.46 -4.78
C GLY A 7 -6.40 8.62 -3.50
N CYS A 8 -5.98 7.53 -2.86
CA CYS A 8 -5.22 7.57 -1.61
C CYS A 8 -3.70 7.45 -1.85
N LEU A 9 -3.26 6.97 -3.00
CA LEU A 9 -1.82 6.79 -3.28
C LEU A 9 -1.14 8.14 -3.55
N ALA A 10 -0.23 8.53 -2.65
CA ALA A 10 0.56 9.75 -2.80
C ALA A 10 1.66 9.59 -3.86
N ASN A 11 2.32 8.43 -3.86
CA ASN A 11 3.43 8.06 -4.74
C ASN A 11 3.22 6.67 -5.37
N GLU A 12 4.12 6.29 -6.26
CA GLU A 12 4.21 4.95 -6.82
C GLU A 12 4.49 3.89 -5.75
N VAL A 13 4.08 2.67 -6.05
CA VAL A 13 4.23 1.52 -5.14
C VAL A 13 5.65 1.00 -5.21
N VAL A 14 6.28 0.80 -4.04
CA VAL A 14 7.62 0.21 -3.96
C VAL A 14 7.48 -1.27 -3.61
N LEU A 15 7.92 -2.14 -4.51
CA LEU A 15 7.92 -3.59 -4.32
C LEU A 15 9.29 -4.06 -3.86
N LYS A 16 9.34 -4.79 -2.74
CA LYS A 16 10.55 -5.42 -2.23
C LYS A 16 10.31 -6.91 -2.09
N ARG A 17 11.26 -7.73 -2.54
CA ARG A 17 11.21 -9.19 -2.37
C ARG A 17 12.34 -9.62 -1.45
N ARG A 18 12.00 -10.26 -0.34
CA ARG A 18 12.95 -10.82 0.63
C ARG A 18 12.70 -12.33 0.72
N ALA A 19 13.51 -13.11 0.01
CA ALA A 19 13.27 -14.54 -0.16
C ALA A 19 11.83 -14.82 -0.66
N ASN A 20 11.07 -15.64 0.06
CA ASN A 20 9.68 -15.95 -0.28
C ASN A 20 8.68 -14.85 0.14
N LEU A 21 9.13 -13.85 0.91
CA LEU A 21 8.27 -12.78 1.40
C LEU A 21 8.22 -11.63 0.41
N LEU A 22 7.01 -11.26 0.01
CA LEU A 22 6.75 -10.09 -0.83
C LEU A 22 6.31 -8.92 0.07
N VAL A 23 7.16 -7.91 0.21
CA VAL A 23 6.83 -6.67 0.93
C VAL A 23 6.38 -5.63 -0.08
N VAL A 24 5.17 -5.11 0.08
CA VAL A 24 4.68 -3.99 -0.72
C VAL A 24 4.62 -2.75 0.17
N CYS A 25 5.42 -1.75 -0.17
CA CYS A 25 5.43 -0.48 0.55
C CYS A 25 4.55 0.54 -0.18
N LEU A 26 3.61 1.13 0.55
CA LEU A 26 2.63 2.10 0.05
C LEU A 26 2.77 3.42 0.79
N VAL A 27 2.82 4.52 0.06
CA VAL A 27 2.72 5.87 0.61
C VAL A 27 1.32 6.39 0.34
N LEU A 28 0.53 6.57 1.40
CA LEU A 28 -0.87 6.95 1.33
C LEU A 28 -1.11 8.36 1.88
N VAL A 29 -2.03 9.09 1.27
CA VAL A 29 -2.61 10.33 1.80
C VAL A 29 -3.66 9.98 2.86
N GLN A 30 -3.75 10.78 3.93
CA GLN A 30 -4.72 10.60 5.02
C GLN A 30 -6.16 11.00 4.63
N SER A 31 -6.68 10.45 3.54
CA SER A 31 -8.05 10.72 3.06
C SER A 31 -9.11 9.76 3.61
N LEU A 32 -8.68 8.60 4.13
CA LEU A 32 -9.56 7.54 4.61
C LEU A 32 -9.47 7.36 6.13
N ALA A 33 -10.58 6.96 6.75
CA ALA A 33 -10.61 6.58 8.16
C ALA A 33 -9.71 5.37 8.43
N PRO A 34 -9.00 5.32 9.58
CA PRO A 34 -8.03 4.27 9.89
C PRO A 34 -8.66 2.87 9.90
N SER A 35 -9.91 2.74 10.35
CA SER A 35 -10.64 1.45 10.35
C SER A 35 -10.78 0.85 8.95
N LYS A 36 -11.12 1.67 7.95
CA LYS A 36 -11.21 1.23 6.55
C LYS A 36 -9.83 0.88 5.98
N LEU A 37 -8.79 1.63 6.36
CA LEU A 37 -7.42 1.33 5.94
C LEU A 37 -6.95 -0.02 6.48
N TYR A 38 -7.12 -0.29 7.78
CA TYR A 38 -6.75 -1.59 8.35
C TYR A 38 -7.52 -2.75 7.72
N PHE A 39 -8.81 -2.57 7.42
CA PHE A 39 -9.59 -3.55 6.67
C PHE A 39 -9.01 -3.84 5.29
N LEU A 40 -8.74 -2.80 4.49
CA LEU A 40 -8.19 -2.93 3.14
C LEU A 40 -6.80 -3.55 3.14
N ILE A 41 -5.98 -3.23 4.15
CA ILE A 41 -4.65 -3.82 4.34
C ILE A 41 -4.79 -5.34 4.56
N GLY A 42 -5.61 -5.78 5.52
CA GLY A 42 -5.79 -7.22 5.79
C GLY A 42 -6.43 -7.95 4.61
N TYR A 43 -7.42 -7.34 3.95
CA TYR A 43 -8.04 -7.86 2.72
C TYR A 43 -6.99 -8.09 1.62
N ALA A 44 -6.13 -7.10 1.36
CA ALA A 44 -5.15 -7.20 0.30
C ALA A 44 -4.00 -8.17 0.67
N GLU A 45 -3.52 -8.19 1.92
CA GLU A 45 -2.52 -9.18 2.36
C GLU A 45 -3.00 -10.61 2.19
N THR A 46 -4.22 -10.92 2.64
CA THR A 46 -4.78 -12.26 2.56
C THR A 46 -5.03 -12.67 1.10
N LEU A 47 -5.69 -11.83 0.31
CA LEU A 47 -5.98 -12.12 -1.10
C LEU A 47 -4.70 -12.33 -1.89
N LEU A 48 -3.72 -11.42 -1.77
CA LEU A 48 -2.46 -11.53 -2.51
C LEU A 48 -1.64 -12.74 -2.06
N SER A 49 -1.67 -13.08 -0.77
CA SER A 49 -0.98 -14.29 -0.28
C SER A 49 -1.58 -15.56 -0.86
N HIS A 50 -2.92 -15.64 -0.93
CA HIS A 50 -3.60 -16.78 -1.54
C HIS A 50 -3.44 -16.85 -3.07
N PHE A 51 -3.34 -15.70 -3.73
CA PHE A 51 -3.19 -15.60 -5.17
C PHE A 51 -1.76 -15.96 -5.61
N TYR A 52 -0.74 -15.37 -4.98
CA TYR A 52 0.67 -15.59 -5.33
C TYR A 52 1.31 -16.80 -4.64
N LYS A 53 0.57 -17.48 -3.76
CA LYS A 53 1.06 -18.65 -2.98
C LYS A 53 2.32 -18.35 -2.17
N CYS A 54 2.51 -17.09 -1.78
CA CYS A 54 3.65 -16.61 -1.00
C CYS A 54 3.16 -15.66 0.11
N PRO A 55 3.88 -15.54 1.24
CA PRO A 55 3.52 -14.58 2.28
C PRO A 55 3.71 -13.14 1.75
N VAL A 56 2.63 -12.38 1.72
CA VAL A 56 2.63 -10.96 1.35
C VAL A 56 2.44 -10.10 2.58
N ARG A 57 3.27 -9.06 2.72
CA ARG A 57 3.19 -8.06 3.79
C ARG A 57 3.04 -6.67 3.18
N LEU A 58 2.07 -5.91 3.65
CA LEU A 58 1.84 -4.53 3.24
C LEU A 58 2.41 -3.58 4.31
N GLU A 59 3.35 -2.74 3.91
CA GLU A 59 3.89 -1.66 4.75
C GLU A 59 3.29 -0.34 4.29
N VAL A 60 2.56 0.34 5.17
CA VAL A 60 1.88 1.60 4.83
C VAL A 60 2.51 2.76 5.59
N GLN A 61 2.89 3.79 4.86
CA GLN A 61 3.30 5.08 5.40
C GLN A 61 2.23 6.11 5.05
N THR A 62 1.67 6.80 6.05
CA THR A 62 0.71 7.88 5.81
C THR A 62 1.41 9.23 5.79
N VAL A 63 0.98 10.10 4.87
CA VAL A 63 1.49 11.46 4.68
C VAL A 63 0.28 12.40 4.60
N PRO A 64 0.32 13.60 5.19
CA PRO A 64 -0.81 14.53 5.14
C PRO A 64 -1.11 15.03 3.72
N THR A 65 -0.08 15.26 2.89
CA THR A 65 -0.20 15.77 1.52
C THR A 65 0.79 15.07 0.59
N LYS A 66 0.54 15.12 -0.73
CA LYS A 66 1.48 14.56 -1.71
C LYS A 66 2.80 15.32 -1.65
N VAL A 67 3.92 14.58 -1.55
CA VAL A 67 5.25 15.18 -1.46
C VAL A 67 5.64 15.77 -2.83
N ILE A 68 5.80 17.09 -2.88
CA ILE A 68 6.20 17.80 -4.09
C ILE A 68 7.72 17.92 -4.10
N TYR A 69 8.36 17.38 -5.13
CA TYR A 69 9.82 17.46 -5.29
C TYR A 69 10.26 18.78 -5.90
N LYS A 70 9.58 19.23 -6.98
CA LYS A 70 9.90 20.43 -7.76
C LYS A 70 8.62 20.99 -8.41
N TYR A 71 8.58 22.30 -8.63
CA TYR A 71 7.63 22.95 -9.54
C TYR A 71 8.35 23.22 -10.86
N LEU A 72 7.86 22.64 -11.96
CA LEU A 72 8.42 22.78 -13.30
C LEU A 72 7.72 23.90 -14.06
#